data_AF-A0A450VD14-F1
#
_entry.id   AF-A0A450VD14-F1
#
_cell.length_a   1.000
_cell.length_b   1.000
_cell.length_c   1.000
_cell.angle_alpha   90.00
_cell.angle_beta   90.00
_cell.angle_gamma   90.00
#
_symmetry.space_group_name_H-M   'P 1'
#
loop_
_entity.id
_entity.type
_entity.pdbx_description
1 polymer ?
#
loop_
_entity_poly.entity_id
_entity_poly.type
_entity_poly.pdbx_seq_one_letter_code
_entity_poly.pdbx_strand_id
1 'polypeptide(L)'
;SRQIGFAKEKLHLPEDCPVISCFEAGRDGFWIHRMLEICGIRNLVFDSSSIEVNRRKRRAKTDKVDVKALLRLLQRYLDGERKAVS
;
A
#
# COMPACT_ATOMS: atom_id res chain seq x y z
N SER A 1 -12.73 -8.84 9.73
CA SER A 1 -13.08 -9.83 8.69
C SER A 1 -14.39 -9.49 7.96
N ARG A 2 -15.53 -9.28 8.65
CA ARG A 2 -16.86 -9.07 8.02
C ARG A 2 -16.93 -7.96 6.95
N GLN A 3 -16.28 -6.82 7.17
CA GLN A 3 -16.24 -5.71 6.20
C GLN A 3 -15.48 -6.06 4.91
N ILE A 4 -14.43 -6.89 5.01
CA ILE A 4 -13.68 -7.38 3.85
C ILE A 4 -14.54 -8.34 3.04
N GLY A 5 -15.32 -9.21 3.70
CA GLY A 5 -16.28 -10.09 3.03
C GLY A 5 -17.30 -9.31 2.20
N PHE A 6 -17.91 -8.28 2.80
CA PHE A 6 -18.83 -7.39 2.07
C PHE A 6 -18.17 -6.63 0.93
N ALA A 7 -16.93 -6.19 1.09
CA ALA A 7 -16.20 -5.53 0.02
C ALA A 7 -15.92 -6.48 -1.16
N LYS A 8 -15.54 -7.74 -0.89
CA LYS A 8 -15.32 -8.75 -1.93
C LYS A 8 -16.61 -9.06 -2.68
N GLU A 9 -17.72 -9.25 -1.96
CA GLU A 9 -19.04 -9.48 -2.55
C GLU A 9 -19.45 -8.32 -3.47
N LYS A 10 -19.36 -7.07 -2.97
CA LYS A 10 -19.72 -5.87 -3.74
C LYS A 10 -18.87 -5.70 -5.01
N LEU A 11 -17.60 -6.09 -4.95
CA LEU A 11 -16.66 -6.00 -6.07
C LEU A 11 -16.67 -7.27 -6.96
N HIS A 12 -17.55 -8.24 -6.68
CA HIS A 12 -17.62 -9.52 -7.39
C HIS A 12 -16.27 -10.27 -7.41
N LEU A 13 -15.53 -10.20 -6.31
CA LEU A 13 -14.24 -10.86 -6.15
C LEU A 13 -14.40 -12.23 -5.48
N PRO A 14 -13.57 -13.22 -5.83
CA PRO A 14 -13.50 -14.50 -5.12
C PRO A 14 -13.26 -14.35 -3.61
N GLU A 15 -13.81 -15.25 -2.81
CA GLU A 15 -13.65 -15.20 -1.34
C GLU A 15 -12.19 -15.39 -0.92
N ASP A 16 -11.43 -16.18 -1.66
CA ASP A 16 -10.00 -16.44 -1.47
C ASP A 16 -9.10 -15.35 -2.05
N CYS A 17 -9.66 -14.29 -2.65
CA CYS A 17 -8.83 -13.25 -3.26
C CYS A 17 -7.93 -12.58 -2.20
N PRO A 18 -6.63 -12.38 -2.49
CA PRO A 18 -5.72 -11.77 -1.55
C PRO A 18 -6.12 -10.30 -1.32
N VAL A 19 -6.14 -9.90 -0.06
CA VAL A 19 -6.34 -8.50 0.32
C VAL A 19 -5.01 -7.94 0.77
N ILE A 20 -4.53 -6.96 0.01
CA ILE A 20 -3.25 -6.32 0.25
C ILE A 20 -3.50 -4.84 0.52
N SER A 21 -2.96 -4.36 1.63
CA SER A 21 -2.95 -2.96 2.01
C SER A 21 -1.55 -2.40 1.83
N CYS A 22 -1.45 -1.10 1.54
CA CYS A 22 -0.18 -0.41 1.60
C CYS A 22 -0.32 1.05 2.03
N PHE A 23 0.68 1.57 2.73
CA PHE A 23 0.71 2.97 3.15
C PHE A 23 2.14 3.47 3.40
N GLU A 24 2.30 4.79 3.38
CA GLU A 24 3.51 5.46 3.85
C GLU A 24 3.54 5.41 5.38
N ALA A 25 4.47 4.68 5.99
CA ALA A 25 4.63 4.74 7.45
C ALA A 25 5.77 5.68 7.80
N GLY A 26 5.48 6.67 8.65
CA GLY A 26 6.51 7.32 9.45
C GLY A 26 6.97 6.42 10.61
N ARG A 27 7.93 6.92 11.40
CA ARG A 27 8.51 6.19 12.54
C ARG A 27 7.47 5.64 13.53
N ASP A 28 6.32 6.30 13.65
CA ASP A 28 5.24 5.93 14.56
C ASP A 28 4.09 5.14 13.90
N GLY A 29 4.13 4.88 12.59
CA GLY A 29 3.04 4.23 11.83
C GLY A 29 3.03 2.69 11.89
N PHE A 30 4.06 2.07 12.49
CA PHE A 30 4.25 0.62 12.47
C PHE A 30 3.23 -0.19 13.28
N TRP A 31 2.51 0.43 14.23
CA TRP A 31 1.47 -0.27 14.98
C TRP A 31 0.27 -0.65 14.10
N ILE A 32 -0.05 0.17 13.08
CA ILE A 32 -1.13 -0.11 12.11
C ILE A 32 -0.75 -1.32 11.27
N HIS A 33 0.51 -1.39 10.84
CA HIS A 33 1.02 -2.55 10.09
C HIS A 33 0.85 -3.84 10.91
N ARG A 34 1.27 -3.83 12.17
CA ARG A 34 1.09 -4.98 13.08
C ARG A 34 -0.38 -5.36 13.28
N MET A 35 -1.26 -4.37 13.45
CA MET A 35 -2.71 -4.63 13.61
C MET A 35 -3.32 -5.27 12.35
N LEU A 36 -2.94 -4.80 11.16
CA LEU A 36 -3.42 -5.33 9.89
C LEU A 36 -2.91 -6.75 9.64
N GLU A 37 -1.66 -7.04 9.97
CA GLU A 37 -1.09 -8.39 9.88
C GLU A 37 -1.81 -9.38 10.81
N ILE A 38 -2.10 -8.98 12.05
CA ILE A 38 -2.90 -9.78 12.99
C ILE A 38 -4.31 -10.06 12.42
N CYS A 39 -4.86 -9.12 11.65
CA CYS A 39 -6.15 -9.30 10.98
C CYS A 39 -6.06 -10.19 9.71
N GLY A 40 -4.89 -10.75 9.39
CA GLY A 40 -4.65 -11.56 8.19
C GLY A 40 -4.58 -10.75 6.90
N ILE A 41 -4.41 -9.43 6.99
CA ILE A 41 -4.28 -8.55 5.84
C ILE A 41 -2.81 -8.37 5.56
N ARG A 42 -2.38 -8.70 4.33
CA ARG A 42 -1.00 -8.48 3.91
C ARG A 42 -0.78 -6.98 3.76
N ASN A 43 0.03 -6.38 4.63
CA ASN A 43 0.25 -4.94 4.64
C ASN A 43 1.70 -4.56 4.27
N LEU A 44 1.85 -3.67 3.30
CA LEU A 44 3.14 -3.18 2.82
C LEU A 44 3.38 -1.74 3.26
N VAL A 45 4.47 -1.56 3.99
CA VAL A 45 4.91 -0.25 4.45
C VAL A 45 5.94 0.28 3.46
N PHE A 46 5.68 1.47 2.92
CA PHE A 46 6.60 2.17 2.04
C PHE A 46 7.29 3.29 2.80
N ASP A 47 8.61 3.35 2.73
CA ASP A 47 9.37 4.45 3.31
C ASP A 47 9.22 5.70 2.44
N SER A 48 8.99 6.85 3.10
CA SER A 48 8.85 8.13 2.41
C SER A 48 10.09 8.53 1.61
N SER A 49 11.26 7.94 1.91
CA SER A 49 12.50 8.10 1.15
C SER A 49 12.55 7.26 -0.13
N SER A 50 11.80 6.15 -0.20
CA SER A 50 11.71 5.28 -1.39
C SER A 50 10.79 5.85 -2.47
N ILE A 51 9.89 6.77 -2.11
CA ILE A 51 9.07 7.52 -3.08
C ILE A 51 9.93 8.66 -3.60
N GLU A 52 10.57 8.44 -4.76
CA GLU A 52 11.42 9.39 -5.46
C GLU A 52 10.61 10.63 -5.90
N VAL A 53 10.34 11.55 -4.97
CA VAL A 53 9.85 12.87 -5.29
C VAL A 53 11.03 13.67 -5.81
N ASN A 54 11.01 13.99 -7.11
CA ASN A 54 12.03 14.81 -7.74
C ASN A 54 12.04 16.21 -7.08
N ARG A 55 12.90 16.39 -6.07
CA ARG A 55 12.99 17.62 -5.25
C ARG A 55 13.49 18.85 -6.04
N ARG A 56 13.87 18.69 -7.31
CA ARG A 56 14.40 19.78 -8.17
C ARG A 56 13.33 20.79 -8.60
N LYS A 57 12.04 20.50 -8.45
CA LYS A 57 10.98 21.50 -8.66
C LYS A 57 9.94 21.37 -7.56
N ARG A 58 9.60 22.49 -6.91
CA ARG A 58 8.46 22.65 -6.00
C ARG A 58 7.15 22.36 -6.76
N ARG A 59 6.86 21.10 -7.05
CA ARG A 59 5.50 20.65 -7.41
C ARG A 59 4.76 20.45 -6.10
N ALA A 60 3.55 21.00 -6.00
CA ALA A 60 2.67 20.72 -4.88
C ALA A 60 2.49 19.20 -4.78
N LYS A 61 2.95 18.61 -3.68
CA LYS A 61 2.62 17.23 -3.30
C LYS A 61 1.10 17.21 -3.17
N THR A 62 0.43 16.49 -4.06
CA THR A 62 -1.02 16.33 -4.03
C THR A 62 -1.27 14.86 -3.81
N ASP A 63 -2.10 14.52 -2.83
CA ASP A 63 -2.32 13.15 -2.38
C ASP A 63 -2.66 12.19 -3.55
N LYS A 64 -3.30 12.71 -4.60
CA LYS A 64 -3.62 11.96 -5.82
C LYS A 64 -2.39 11.51 -6.63
N VAL A 65 -1.32 12.30 -6.68
CA VAL A 65 -0.10 11.96 -7.41
C VAL A 65 0.68 10.89 -6.65
N ASP A 66 0.73 11.00 -5.33
CA ASP A 66 1.41 10.03 -4.46
C ASP A 66 0.68 8.68 -4.44
N VAL A 67 -0.65 8.67 -4.36
CA VAL A 67 -1.45 7.43 -4.41
C VAL A 67 -1.22 6.66 -5.72
N LYS A 68 -1.10 7.35 -6.87
CA LYS A 68 -0.81 6.69 -8.15
C LYS A 68 0.62 6.12 -8.20
N ALA A 69 1.58 6.81 -7.58
CA ALA A 69 2.95 6.30 -7.48
C ALA A 69 3.00 5.07 -6.56
N LEU A 70 2.33 5.13 -5.41
CA LEU A 70 2.19 4.02 -4.45
C LEU A 70 1.55 2.79 -5.09
N LEU A 71 0.47 2.98 -5.86
CA LEU A 71 -0.20 1.88 -6.56
C LEU A 71 0.72 1.21 -7.58
N ARG A 72 1.48 1.99 -8.36
CA ARG A 72 2.45 1.43 -9.32
C ARG A 72 3.56 0.66 -8.60
N LEU A 73 4.03 1.18 -7.48
CA LEU A 73 5.06 0.53 -6.68
C LEU A 73 4.55 -0.79 -6.08
N LEU A 74 3.31 -0.79 -5.59
CA LEU A 74 2.62 -1.98 -5.13
C LEU A 74 2.50 -3.03 -6.25
N GLN A 75 2.04 -2.63 -7.45
CA GLN A 75 1.92 -3.54 -8.59
C GLN A 75 3.26 -4.20 -8.92
N ARG A 76 4.33 -3.41 -9.07
CA ARG A 76 5.69 -3.94 -9.31
C ARG A 76 6.16 -4.90 -8.22
N TYR A 77 5.86 -4.59 -6.96
CA TYR A 77 6.19 -5.49 -5.85
C TYR A 77 5.45 -6.82 -5.93
N LEU A 78 4.16 -6.79 -6.27
CA LEU A 78 3.35 -7.99 -6.44
C LEU A 78 3.79 -8.82 -7.65
N ASP A 79 4.25 -8.17 -8.72
CA ASP A 79 4.81 -8.80 -9.91
C ASP A 79 6.22 -9.38 -9.70
N GLY A 80 6.76 -9.30 -8.48
CA GLY A 80 8.01 -9.96 -8.09
C GLY A 80 9.24 -9.06 -8.08
N GLU A 81 9.11 -7.76 -8.40
CA GLU A 81 10.20 -6.79 -8.31
C GLU A 81 10.43 -6.31 -6.87
N ARG A 82 10.75 -7.26 -5.97
CA ARG A 82 10.91 -7.02 -4.52
C ARG A 82 12.01 -6.00 -4.17
N LYS A 83 12.94 -5.72 -5.10
CA LYS A 83 14.00 -4.71 -4.92
C LYS A 83 13.53 -3.28 -5.12
N ALA A 84 12.34 -3.05 -5.68
CA ALA A 84 11.82 -1.70 -5.91
C ALA A 84 11.35 -1.01 -4.62
N VAL A 85 11.19 -1.77 -3.52
CA VAL A 85 10.51 -1.32 -2.29
C VAL A 85 11.39 -1.39 -1.04
N SER A 86 12.68 -1.68 -1.19
CA SER A 86 13.67 -1.67 -0.11
C SER A 86 14.27 -0.28 0.09
#